data_AF-A0A8J7IBS5-F1
#
_entry.id   AF-A0A8J7IBS5-F1
#
_cell.length_a   1.000
_cell.length_b   1.000
_cell.length_c   1.000
_cell.angle_alpha   90.00
_cell.angle_beta   90.00
_cell.angle_gamma   90.00
#
_symmetry.space_group_name_H-M   'P 1'
#
loop_
_entity.id
_entity.type
_entity.pdbx_description
1 polymer ?
#
loop_
_entity_poly.entity_id
_entity_poly.type
_entity_poly.pdbx_seq_one_letter_code
_entity_poly.pdbx_strand_id
1 'polypeptide(L)'
;MIPDNATLLHRVDPDTQQGVFVSTSPAKLRDATFLDGREHFWTRECRAVIPRAAEGSTVRNKRYIFHTSFCGSTLLARLLDDPGNVLVLKEPQALVDASEAMRATVEHPSWRAMLHNIEAALLSGSTTETLVVKPSNWINNLVGMLCDPDERNLAIFVSIDRYHFMRAVLRGGRDRMAYTARAAAHLCISEEDQAALVEAIKSTDEPLAQIARMAGLVHILQERTFHSAMNSNAWDEEHWFTLSQLQDNPQECALRAARCLQLDLNDRRLIQRIEASSQRHSKDQQLFFSAEHRATNDQEVDRIHGATLREADRWCHAFIGS
;
A
#
# COMPACT_ATOMS: atom_id res chain seq x y z
N MET A 1 -25.60 0.33 18.61
CA MET A 1 -26.15 0.27 17.24
C MET A 1 -25.24 1.08 16.33
N ILE A 2 -24.76 0.49 15.24
CA ILE A 2 -24.02 1.22 14.20
C ILE A 2 -25.06 2.08 13.45
N PRO A 3 -24.86 3.40 13.29
CA PRO A 3 -25.82 4.25 12.59
C PRO A 3 -25.98 3.84 11.13
N ASP A 4 -27.23 3.83 10.67
CA ASP A 4 -27.71 3.20 9.44
C ASP A 4 -27.38 3.93 8.13
N ASN A 5 -26.46 4.91 8.10
CA ASN A 5 -26.14 5.65 6.88
C ASN A 5 -24.65 6.05 6.82
N ALA A 6 -23.94 5.54 5.80
CA ALA A 6 -22.56 5.87 5.41
C ALA A 6 -21.48 5.77 6.50
N THR A 7 -21.36 4.58 7.07
CA THR A 7 -20.38 4.28 8.12
C THR A 7 -19.18 3.53 7.55
N LEU A 8 -17.96 4.01 7.83
CA LEU A 8 -16.69 3.36 7.49
C LEU A 8 -15.99 2.89 8.77
N LEU A 9 -15.43 1.68 8.78
CA LEU A 9 -14.51 1.25 9.85
C LEU A 9 -13.18 2.02 9.72
N HIS A 10 -12.91 2.92 10.66
CA HIS A 10 -11.70 3.76 10.64
C HIS A 10 -10.56 3.15 11.44
N ARG A 11 -10.81 2.73 12.69
CA ARG A 11 -9.79 2.15 13.59
C ARG A 11 -10.27 0.81 14.11
N VAL A 12 -9.32 -0.06 14.47
CA VAL A 12 -9.63 -1.29 15.20
C VAL A 12 -8.74 -1.43 16.43
N ASP A 13 -9.31 -2.01 17.46
CA ASP A 13 -8.61 -2.59 18.59
C ASP A 13 -8.83 -4.10 18.49
N PRO A 14 -7.85 -4.84 17.94
CA PRO A 14 -8.00 -6.27 17.69
C PRO A 14 -8.17 -7.11 18.96
N ASP A 15 -7.55 -6.69 20.08
CA ASP A 15 -7.61 -7.40 21.36
C ASP A 15 -9.03 -7.38 21.94
N THR A 16 -9.72 -6.24 21.81
CA THR A 16 -11.09 -6.06 22.32
C THR A 16 -12.16 -6.29 21.26
N GLN A 17 -11.78 -6.54 20.01
CA GLN A 17 -12.66 -6.60 18.83
C GLN A 17 -13.55 -5.36 18.68
N GLN A 18 -13.09 -4.21 19.17
CA GLN A 18 -13.79 -2.93 19.03
C GLN A 18 -13.29 -2.18 17.80
N GLY A 19 -14.20 -1.52 17.10
CA GLY A 19 -13.92 -0.63 16.00
C GLY A 19 -14.33 0.80 16.32
N VAL A 20 -13.56 1.77 15.82
CA VAL A 20 -14.04 3.14 15.66
C VAL A 20 -14.62 3.25 14.26
N PHE A 21 -15.93 3.49 14.22
CA PHE A 21 -16.69 3.67 13.00
C PHE A 21 -16.97 5.16 12.79
N VAL A 22 -16.81 5.64 11.56
CA VAL A 22 -16.97 7.05 11.23
C VAL A 22 -18.03 7.27 10.16
N SER A 23 -18.87 8.29 10.35
CA SER A 23 -19.86 8.73 9.36
C SER A 23 -19.20 9.63 8.32
N THR A 24 -19.19 9.22 7.06
CA THR A 24 -18.47 9.90 5.96
C THR A 24 -19.31 9.91 4.67
N SER A 25 -18.72 10.34 3.55
CA SER A 25 -19.32 10.29 2.22
C SER A 25 -18.24 9.96 1.18
N PRO A 26 -18.60 9.39 0.01
CA PRO A 26 -17.65 9.15 -1.07
C PRO A 26 -16.84 10.38 -1.47
N ALA A 27 -17.45 11.58 -1.47
CA ALA A 27 -16.75 12.83 -1.76
C ALA A 27 -15.64 13.12 -0.74
N LYS A 28 -15.93 13.01 0.56
CA LYS A 28 -14.93 13.22 1.62
C LYS A 28 -13.80 12.21 1.57
N LEU A 29 -14.10 10.94 1.30
CA LEU A 29 -13.09 9.88 1.17
C LEU A 29 -12.19 10.10 -0.04
N ARG A 30 -12.76 10.61 -1.13
CA ARG A 30 -12.04 10.94 -2.36
C ARG A 30 -11.11 12.15 -2.17
N ASP A 31 -11.58 13.17 -1.47
CA ASP A 31 -10.82 14.41 -1.20
C ASP A 31 -9.64 14.19 -0.24
N ALA A 32 -9.78 13.30 0.74
CA ALA A 32 -8.69 12.96 1.65
C ALA A 32 -7.50 12.34 0.90
N THR A 33 -6.27 12.71 1.25
CA THR A 33 -5.07 12.05 0.68
C THR A 33 -4.93 10.64 1.22
N PHE A 34 -5.08 10.50 2.54
CA PHE A 34 -5.01 9.22 3.25
C PHE A 34 -6.12 9.10 4.30
N LEU A 35 -6.60 7.87 4.52
CA LEU A 35 -7.65 7.51 5.48
C LEU A 35 -7.06 6.98 6.80
N ASP A 36 -5.86 7.43 7.12
CA ASP A 36 -5.07 6.96 8.26
C ASP A 36 -5.25 7.81 9.54
N GLY A 37 -6.08 8.85 9.45
CA GLY A 37 -6.43 9.73 10.56
C GLY A 37 -5.60 11.02 10.64
N ARG A 38 -4.63 11.22 9.74
CA ARG A 38 -3.91 12.52 9.61
C ARG A 38 -4.81 13.64 9.09
N GLU A 39 -5.85 13.28 8.34
CA GLU A 39 -6.83 14.20 7.77
C GLU A 39 -8.23 13.91 8.34
N HIS A 40 -9.03 14.95 8.50
CA HIS A 40 -10.40 14.81 8.99
C HIS A 40 -11.39 14.63 7.83
N PHE A 41 -11.86 13.40 7.61
CA PHE A 41 -12.77 13.02 6.50
C PHE A 41 -14.14 12.52 6.98
N TRP A 42 -14.51 12.72 8.24
CA TRP A 42 -15.78 12.29 8.80
C TRP A 42 -16.61 13.45 9.35
N THR A 43 -17.74 13.12 9.99
CA THR A 43 -18.64 14.06 10.67
C THR A 43 -18.97 13.61 12.08
N ARG A 44 -19.04 12.30 12.29
CA ARG A 44 -19.32 11.65 13.57
C ARG A 44 -18.46 10.41 13.67
N GLU A 45 -18.16 10.02 14.89
CA GLU A 45 -17.51 8.77 15.21
C GLU A 45 -18.29 8.05 16.30
N CYS A 46 -18.28 6.72 16.25
CA CYS A 46 -18.82 5.89 17.30
C CYS A 46 -17.95 4.65 17.50
N ARG A 47 -17.86 4.19 18.74
CA ARG A 47 -17.23 2.91 19.06
C ARG A 47 -18.28 1.81 19.09
N ALA A 48 -18.00 0.70 18.44
CA ALA A 48 -18.86 -0.48 18.44
C ALA A 48 -18.01 -1.75 18.28
N VAL A 49 -18.57 -2.90 18.66
CA VAL A 49 -17.96 -4.19 18.34
C VAL A 49 -17.96 -4.38 16.83
N ILE A 50 -16.85 -4.90 16.29
CA ILE A 50 -16.75 -5.22 14.86
C ILE A 50 -17.72 -6.36 14.56
N PRO A 51 -18.71 -6.19 13.66
CA PRO A 51 -19.65 -7.24 13.33
C PRO A 51 -18.94 -8.47 12.77
N ARG A 52 -19.42 -9.66 13.12
CA ARG A 52 -19.02 -10.87 12.40
C ARG A 52 -19.57 -10.78 10.98
N ALA A 53 -18.72 -11.06 9.99
CA ALA A 53 -19.18 -11.19 8.63
C ALA A 53 -20.19 -12.34 8.53
N ALA A 54 -21.32 -12.11 7.86
CA ALA A 54 -22.33 -13.14 7.70
C ALA A 54 -21.83 -14.27 6.79
N GLU A 55 -21.94 -15.51 7.24
CA GLU A 55 -21.65 -16.69 6.43
C GLU A 55 -22.55 -16.69 5.18
N GLY A 56 -21.95 -16.83 3.99
CA GLY A 56 -22.69 -16.85 2.73
C GLY A 56 -23.23 -15.50 2.24
N SER A 57 -22.85 -14.39 2.89
CA SER A 57 -23.00 -13.05 2.28
C SER A 57 -22.34 -13.06 0.89
N THR A 58 -22.99 -12.45 -0.11
CA THR A 58 -22.37 -12.20 -1.41
C THR A 58 -21.21 -11.23 -1.22
N VAL A 59 -20.05 -11.77 -0.85
CA VAL A 59 -18.82 -11.01 -0.64
C VAL A 59 -18.56 -10.25 -1.94
N ARG A 60 -18.66 -8.91 -1.89
CA ARG A 60 -18.18 -8.07 -2.98
C ARG A 60 -16.71 -8.45 -3.21
N ASN A 61 -16.33 -8.77 -4.45
CA ASN A 61 -14.93 -9.10 -4.75
C ASN A 61 -14.01 -8.04 -4.13
N LYS A 62 -13.09 -8.47 -3.27
CA LYS A 62 -12.15 -7.56 -2.62
C LYS A 62 -11.10 -7.18 -3.66
N ARG A 63 -10.78 -5.90 -3.74
CA ARG A 63 -9.88 -5.35 -4.76
C ARG A 63 -8.78 -4.57 -4.09
N TYR A 64 -7.53 -4.96 -4.34
CA TYR A 64 -6.37 -4.41 -3.65
C TYR A 64 -5.34 -3.79 -4.59
N ILE A 65 -4.70 -2.72 -4.14
CA ILE A 65 -3.50 -2.15 -4.75
C ILE A 65 -2.38 -2.23 -3.71
N PHE A 66 -1.67 -3.36 -3.68
CA PHE A 66 -0.50 -3.52 -2.83
C PHE A 66 0.70 -2.86 -3.47
N HIS A 67 1.63 -2.38 -2.64
CA HIS A 67 2.74 -1.62 -3.16
C HIS A 67 3.93 -1.53 -2.21
N THR A 68 5.12 -1.27 -2.76
CA THR A 68 6.26 -0.76 -1.99
C THR A 68 6.15 0.76 -1.81
N SER A 69 6.93 1.38 -0.92
CA SER A 69 6.93 2.85 -0.82
C SER A 69 7.52 3.50 -2.08
N PHE A 70 7.07 4.73 -2.39
CA PHE A 70 7.63 5.58 -3.46
C PHE A 70 7.43 5.09 -4.91
N CYS A 71 6.60 4.07 -5.14
CA CYS A 71 6.40 3.45 -6.47
C CYS A 71 5.30 4.07 -7.34
N GLY A 72 4.63 5.14 -6.88
CA GLY A 72 3.55 5.78 -7.65
C GLY A 72 2.15 5.16 -7.47
N SER A 73 1.95 4.27 -6.50
CA SER A 73 0.64 3.68 -6.20
C SER A 73 -0.48 4.70 -5.92
N THR A 74 -0.15 5.87 -5.35
CA THR A 74 -1.13 6.96 -5.14
C THR A 74 -1.57 7.62 -6.45
N LEU A 75 -0.68 7.72 -7.45
CA LEU A 75 -1.05 8.19 -8.79
C LEU A 75 -2.03 7.20 -9.43
N LEU A 76 -1.69 5.90 -9.41
CA LEU A 76 -2.55 4.87 -9.97
C LEU A 76 -3.93 4.83 -9.28
N ALA A 77 -3.97 4.90 -7.94
CA ALA A 77 -5.21 4.97 -7.18
C ALA A 77 -6.11 6.16 -7.60
N ARG A 78 -5.52 7.34 -7.84
CA ARG A 78 -6.27 8.51 -8.33
C ARG A 78 -6.80 8.33 -9.76
N LEU A 79 -6.06 7.63 -10.62
CA LEU A 79 -6.49 7.34 -11.99
C LEU A 79 -7.65 6.34 -12.02
N LEU A 80 -7.66 5.37 -11.11
CA LEU A 80 -8.72 4.37 -11.00
C LEU A 80 -9.99 4.90 -10.34
N ASP A 81 -9.89 5.90 -9.46
CA ASP A 81 -11.04 6.49 -8.79
C ASP A 81 -11.98 7.24 -9.78
N ASP A 82 -13.23 6.77 -9.88
CA ASP A 82 -14.28 7.25 -10.79
C ASP A 82 -15.57 7.60 -10.03
N PRO A 83 -15.86 8.88 -9.79
CA PRO A 83 -17.09 9.29 -9.13
C PRO A 83 -18.35 8.63 -9.71
N GLY A 84 -19.08 7.90 -8.86
CA GLY A 84 -20.30 7.18 -9.22
C GLY A 84 -20.08 5.77 -9.76
N ASN A 85 -18.83 5.31 -9.89
CA ASN A 85 -18.50 3.98 -10.42
C ASN A 85 -17.43 3.25 -9.59
N VAL A 86 -16.30 3.89 -9.28
CA VAL A 86 -15.19 3.33 -8.50
C VAL A 86 -14.78 4.29 -7.39
N LEU A 87 -14.66 3.79 -6.17
CA LEU A 87 -14.14 4.55 -5.03
C LEU A 87 -12.91 3.85 -4.47
N VAL A 88 -11.79 4.57 -4.43
CA VAL A 88 -10.53 4.03 -3.91
C VAL A 88 -10.31 4.50 -2.47
N LEU A 89 -10.31 3.55 -1.53
CA LEU A 89 -9.98 3.79 -0.13
C LEU A 89 -8.45 3.81 0.02
N LYS A 90 -7.89 4.99 0.27
CA LYS A 90 -6.43 5.21 0.31
C LYS A 90 -5.93 5.10 1.75
N GLU A 91 -5.18 4.05 2.04
CA GLU A 91 -4.53 3.75 3.32
C GLU A 91 -5.49 3.76 4.52
N PRO A 92 -6.49 2.86 4.57
CA PRO A 92 -7.38 2.77 5.72
C PRO A 92 -6.62 2.35 7.00
N GLN A 93 -6.71 3.16 8.06
CA GLN A 93 -6.00 2.89 9.33
C GLN A 93 -6.37 1.53 9.96
N ALA A 94 -7.60 1.06 9.79
CA ALA A 94 -8.06 -0.22 10.34
C ALA A 94 -7.18 -1.42 9.91
N LEU A 95 -6.62 -1.40 8.69
CA LEU A 95 -5.70 -2.46 8.25
C LEU A 95 -4.31 -2.32 8.86
N VAL A 96 -3.88 -1.08 9.15
CA VAL A 96 -2.61 -0.80 9.85
C VAL A 96 -2.70 -1.30 11.29
N ASP A 97 -3.77 -0.95 12.01
CA ASP A 97 -4.00 -1.40 13.38
C ASP A 97 -4.04 -2.95 13.44
N ALA A 98 -4.68 -3.62 12.47
CA ALA A 98 -4.70 -5.09 12.37
C ALA A 98 -3.31 -5.70 12.12
N SER A 99 -2.52 -5.09 11.24
CA SER A 99 -1.16 -5.52 10.89
C SER A 99 -0.21 -5.43 12.10
N GLU A 100 -0.31 -4.35 12.87
CA GLU A 100 0.48 -4.14 14.09
C GLU A 100 0.11 -5.14 15.19
N ALA A 101 -1.18 -5.36 15.42
CA ALA A 101 -1.63 -6.33 16.42
C ALA A 101 -1.21 -7.76 16.07
N MET A 102 -1.31 -8.16 14.79
CA MET A 102 -0.82 -9.46 14.33
C MET A 102 0.68 -9.62 14.58
N ARG A 103 1.47 -8.56 14.43
CA ARG A 103 2.91 -8.59 14.71
C ARG A 103 3.21 -8.75 16.20
N ALA A 104 2.35 -8.19 17.06
CA ALA A 104 2.50 -8.23 18.51
C ALA A 104 2.06 -9.57 19.14
N THR A 105 1.11 -10.28 18.53
CA THR A 105 0.57 -11.55 19.05
C THR A 105 0.92 -12.72 18.14
N VAL A 106 1.84 -13.59 18.57
CA VAL A 106 2.30 -14.75 17.76
C VAL A 106 1.24 -15.86 17.65
N GLU A 107 0.27 -15.92 18.56
CA GLU A 107 -0.66 -17.05 18.67
C GLU A 107 -2.12 -16.62 18.92
N HIS A 108 -2.74 -15.90 17.97
CA HIS A 108 -4.21 -15.80 17.95
C HIS A 108 -4.79 -16.76 16.90
N PRO A 109 -5.42 -17.90 17.28
CA PRO A 109 -5.93 -18.91 16.35
C PRO A 109 -7.10 -18.43 15.46
N SER A 110 -7.43 -17.13 15.48
CA SER A 110 -8.54 -16.55 14.72
C SER A 110 -8.17 -15.30 13.92
N TRP A 111 -6.89 -15.01 13.68
CA TRP A 111 -6.49 -13.81 12.91
C TRP A 111 -7.16 -13.71 11.55
N ARG A 112 -7.34 -14.85 10.87
CA ARG A 112 -8.07 -14.92 9.60
C ARG A 112 -9.52 -14.48 9.74
N ALA A 113 -10.24 -15.03 10.72
CA ALA A 113 -11.63 -14.65 10.97
C ALA A 113 -11.76 -13.17 11.38
N MET A 114 -10.80 -12.66 12.15
CA MET A 114 -10.77 -11.25 12.55
C MET A 114 -10.51 -10.34 11.35
N LEU A 115 -9.50 -10.64 10.54
CA LEU A 115 -9.19 -9.89 9.32
C LEU A 115 -10.38 -9.89 8.36
N HIS A 116 -11.03 -11.03 8.17
CA HIS A 116 -12.24 -11.15 7.37
C HIS A 116 -13.38 -10.26 7.90
N ASN A 117 -13.57 -10.16 9.22
CA ASN A 117 -14.56 -9.26 9.81
C ASN A 117 -14.18 -7.78 9.60
N ILE A 118 -12.90 -7.44 9.70
CA ILE A 118 -12.39 -6.08 9.46
C ILE A 118 -12.60 -5.70 8.00
N GLU A 119 -12.26 -6.57 7.05
CA GLU A 119 -12.49 -6.34 5.62
C GLU A 119 -13.98 -6.19 5.32
N ALA A 120 -14.83 -7.07 5.84
CA ALA A 120 -16.27 -7.00 5.67
C ALA A 120 -16.84 -5.69 6.22
N ALA A 121 -16.39 -5.25 7.40
CA ALA A 121 -16.80 -3.99 8.01
C ALA A 121 -16.25 -2.76 7.27
N LEU A 122 -15.05 -2.84 6.68
CA LEU A 122 -14.48 -1.78 5.87
C LEU A 122 -15.23 -1.62 4.53
N LEU A 123 -15.68 -2.74 3.95
CA LEU A 123 -16.33 -2.79 2.63
C LEU A 123 -17.86 -2.71 2.68
N SER A 124 -18.47 -2.72 3.87
CA SER A 124 -19.93 -2.65 4.06
C SER A 124 -20.52 -1.24 3.92
N GLY A 125 -19.68 -0.22 3.68
CA GLY A 125 -20.11 1.16 3.50
C GLY A 125 -21.21 1.32 2.45
N SER A 126 -22.12 2.27 2.66
CA SER A 126 -23.33 2.50 1.85
C SER A 126 -23.03 3.20 0.51
N THR A 127 -22.11 2.66 -0.29
CA THR A 127 -21.83 3.11 -1.65
C THR A 127 -22.25 2.06 -2.68
N THR A 128 -22.78 2.54 -3.79
CA THR A 128 -23.04 1.75 -5.00
C THR A 128 -21.79 1.62 -5.87
N GLU A 129 -20.74 2.39 -5.59
CA GLU A 129 -19.46 2.32 -6.29
C GLU A 129 -18.74 1.02 -5.95
N THR A 130 -17.97 0.52 -6.92
CA THR A 130 -17.02 -0.57 -6.71
C THR A 130 -15.88 -0.08 -5.83
N LEU A 131 -15.69 -0.72 -4.67
CA LEU A 131 -14.62 -0.37 -3.75
C LEU A 131 -13.30 -1.02 -4.19
N VAL A 132 -12.24 -0.22 -4.14
CA VAL A 132 -10.85 -0.67 -4.25
C VAL A 132 -10.10 -0.16 -3.03
N VAL A 133 -9.29 -1.00 -2.39
CA VAL A 133 -8.50 -0.63 -1.23
C VAL A 133 -7.04 -0.52 -1.66
N LYS A 134 -6.46 0.67 -1.49
CA LYS A 134 -5.00 0.88 -1.59
C LYS A 134 -4.44 0.93 -0.18
N PRO A 135 -4.11 -0.20 0.46
CA PRO A 135 -3.55 -0.20 1.81
C PRO A 135 -2.25 0.61 1.89
N SER A 136 -1.80 0.88 3.12
CA SER A 136 -0.41 1.32 3.35
C SER A 136 0.54 0.15 3.13
N ASN A 137 1.75 0.39 2.62
CA ASN A 137 2.75 -0.67 2.46
C ASN A 137 3.20 -1.28 3.81
N TRP A 138 2.92 -0.59 4.91
CA TRP A 138 3.11 -1.09 6.27
C TRP A 138 2.43 -2.45 6.51
N ILE A 139 1.29 -2.69 5.85
CA ILE A 139 0.49 -3.89 6.06
C ILE A 139 0.89 -5.06 5.16
N ASN A 140 2.02 -4.97 4.44
CA ASN A 140 2.40 -6.01 3.48
C ASN A 140 2.62 -7.39 4.15
N ASN A 141 2.84 -7.45 5.47
CA ASN A 141 2.79 -8.70 6.24
C ASN A 141 1.43 -9.42 6.20
N LEU A 142 0.34 -8.73 5.87
CA LEU A 142 -1.02 -9.29 5.74
C LEU A 142 -1.35 -9.78 4.32
N VAL A 143 -0.53 -9.49 3.31
CA VAL A 143 -0.85 -9.76 1.89
C VAL A 143 -1.20 -11.23 1.66
N GLY A 144 -0.46 -12.17 2.26
CA GLY A 144 -0.75 -13.60 2.12
C GLY A 144 -2.13 -14.00 2.64
N MET A 145 -2.65 -13.31 3.67
CA MET A 145 -4.01 -13.54 4.19
C MET A 145 -5.08 -12.79 3.39
N LEU A 146 -4.77 -11.58 2.91
CA LEU A 146 -5.68 -10.75 2.11
C LEU A 146 -5.82 -11.23 0.66
N CYS A 147 -4.86 -12.01 0.17
CA CYS A 147 -4.86 -12.63 -1.16
C CYS A 147 -5.05 -14.14 -1.06
N ASP A 148 -5.89 -14.61 -0.15
CA ASP A 148 -6.16 -16.04 -0.04
C ASP A 148 -6.76 -16.60 -1.35
N PRO A 149 -6.19 -17.66 -1.95
CA PRO A 149 -6.69 -18.26 -3.19
C PRO A 149 -8.10 -18.86 -3.09
N ASP A 150 -8.54 -19.22 -1.88
CA ASP A 150 -9.89 -19.75 -1.65
C ASP A 150 -10.95 -18.63 -1.61
N GLU A 151 -10.52 -17.37 -1.59
CA GLU A 151 -11.39 -16.19 -1.61
C GLU A 151 -11.42 -15.51 -3.00
N ARG A 152 -12.50 -14.79 -3.29
CA ARG A 152 -12.65 -14.03 -4.54
C ARG A 152 -11.97 -12.66 -4.47
N ASN A 153 -10.66 -12.67 -4.26
CA ASN A 153 -9.83 -11.48 -4.19
C ASN A 153 -9.22 -11.15 -5.55
N LEU A 154 -9.08 -9.86 -5.85
CA LEU A 154 -8.34 -9.35 -7.00
C LEU A 154 -7.31 -8.36 -6.47
N ALA A 155 -6.07 -8.46 -6.93
CA ALA A 155 -5.02 -7.55 -6.50
C ALA A 155 -4.12 -7.17 -7.66
N ILE A 156 -3.54 -5.97 -7.57
CA ILE A 156 -2.40 -5.57 -8.37
C ILE A 156 -1.27 -5.14 -7.43
N PHE A 157 -0.04 -5.21 -7.94
CA PHE A 157 1.17 -4.97 -7.19
C PHE A 157 1.97 -3.87 -7.87
N VAL A 158 2.32 -2.82 -7.13
CA VAL A 158 3.07 -1.68 -7.67
C VAL A 158 4.40 -1.56 -6.95
N SER A 159 5.49 -1.64 -7.69
CA SER A 159 6.84 -1.52 -7.14
C SER A 159 7.72 -0.53 -7.89
N ILE A 160 8.91 -0.32 -7.37
CA ILE A 160 9.98 0.48 -7.95
C ILE A 160 11.24 -0.37 -7.92
N ASP A 161 12.17 -0.14 -8.85
CA ASP A 161 13.50 -0.75 -8.79
C ASP A 161 14.16 -0.56 -7.41
N ARG A 162 14.86 -1.59 -6.92
CA ARG A 162 15.44 -1.62 -5.57
C ARG A 162 16.48 -0.52 -5.36
N TYR A 163 17.34 -0.26 -6.33
CA TYR A 163 18.32 0.83 -6.22
C TYR A 163 17.62 2.17 -6.09
N HIS A 164 16.60 2.40 -6.93
CA HIS A 164 15.77 3.60 -6.85
C HIS A 164 14.97 3.71 -5.54
N PHE A 165 14.52 2.58 -4.97
CA PHE A 165 13.90 2.55 -3.64
C PHE A 165 14.87 3.05 -2.56
N MET A 166 16.08 2.47 -2.50
CA MET A 166 17.11 2.87 -1.53
C MET A 166 17.49 4.34 -1.69
N ARG A 167 17.65 4.82 -2.94
CA ARG A 167 17.88 6.24 -3.24
C ARG A 167 16.73 7.11 -2.73
N ALA A 168 15.49 6.70 -2.94
CA ALA A 168 14.31 7.44 -2.49
C ALA A 168 14.21 7.52 -0.95
N VAL A 169 14.66 6.49 -0.24
CA VAL A 169 14.78 6.50 1.23
C VAL A 169 15.81 7.55 1.68
N LEU A 170 17.05 7.49 1.17
CA LEU A 170 18.10 8.43 1.56
C LEU A 170 17.75 9.88 1.22
N ARG A 171 17.15 10.10 0.03
CA ARG A 171 16.72 11.44 -0.41
C ARG A 171 15.73 12.12 0.55
N GLY A 172 14.86 11.35 1.21
CA GLY A 172 13.89 11.93 2.14
C GLY A 172 14.44 12.14 3.55
N GLY A 173 15.74 11.91 3.76
CA GLY A 173 16.42 12.19 5.02
C GLY A 173 15.88 11.39 6.20
N ARG A 174 16.01 11.98 7.39
CA ARG A 174 15.80 11.31 8.69
C ARG A 174 14.47 10.58 8.80
N ASP A 175 13.38 11.18 8.35
CA ASP A 175 12.05 10.63 8.54
C ASP A 175 11.83 9.35 7.71
N ARG A 176 12.29 9.34 6.46
CA ARG A 176 12.22 8.14 5.62
C ARG A 176 13.16 7.04 6.12
N MET A 177 14.36 7.40 6.54
CA MET A 177 15.30 6.45 7.13
C MET A 177 14.75 5.81 8.41
N ALA A 178 14.15 6.60 9.29
CA ALA A 178 13.51 6.11 10.51
C ALA A 178 12.28 5.24 10.21
N TYR A 179 11.46 5.62 9.22
CA TYR A 179 10.37 4.77 8.74
C TYR A 179 10.89 3.43 8.22
N THR A 180 11.91 3.43 7.38
CA THR A 180 12.51 2.22 6.80
C THR A 180 13.04 1.28 7.89
N ALA A 181 13.74 1.81 8.90
CA ALA A 181 14.23 0.99 10.01
C ALA A 181 13.08 0.31 10.78
N ARG A 182 11.98 1.04 11.03
CA ARG A 182 10.78 0.46 11.66
C ARG A 182 10.08 -0.56 10.75
N ALA A 183 9.98 -0.27 9.45
CA ALA A 183 9.39 -1.17 8.47
C ALA A 183 10.20 -2.48 8.35
N ALA A 184 11.53 -2.41 8.45
CA ALA A 184 12.39 -3.60 8.46
C ALA A 184 12.05 -4.50 9.66
N ALA A 185 12.01 -3.95 10.88
CA ALA A 185 11.64 -4.71 12.07
C ALA A 185 10.21 -5.29 11.99
N HIS A 186 9.27 -4.55 11.39
CA HIS A 186 7.88 -4.96 11.24
C HIS A 186 7.69 -6.10 10.23
N LEU A 187 8.33 -5.99 9.06
CA LEU A 187 8.16 -6.92 7.94
C LEU A 187 9.05 -8.17 8.04
N CYS A 188 10.09 -8.17 8.87
CA CYS A 188 10.86 -9.37 9.20
C CYS A 188 10.04 -10.27 10.13
N ILE A 189 9.30 -11.22 9.55
CA ILE A 189 8.37 -12.10 10.26
C ILE A 189 9.05 -13.42 10.64
N SER A 190 9.77 -14.04 9.70
CA SER A 190 10.43 -15.34 9.92
C SER A 190 11.77 -15.17 10.67
N GLU A 191 12.28 -16.27 11.24
CA GLU A 191 13.63 -16.29 11.84
C GLU A 191 14.71 -15.95 10.81
N GLU A 192 14.55 -16.39 9.57
CA GLU A 192 15.45 -16.08 8.45
C GLU A 192 15.45 -14.58 8.14
N ASP A 193 14.27 -13.95 8.08
CA ASP A 193 14.17 -12.50 7.83
C ASP A 193 14.80 -11.70 8.98
N GLN A 194 14.65 -12.17 10.21
CA GLN A 194 15.27 -11.55 11.38
C GLN A 194 16.80 -11.69 11.36
N ALA A 195 17.32 -12.86 10.97
CA ALA A 195 18.75 -13.06 10.76
C ALA A 195 19.29 -12.14 9.65
N ALA A 196 18.53 -11.98 8.55
CA ALA A 196 18.88 -11.07 7.47
C ALA A 196 18.94 -9.61 7.92
N LEU A 197 18.02 -9.17 8.77
CA LEU A 197 18.04 -7.83 9.36
C LEU A 197 19.26 -7.63 10.27
N VAL A 198 19.58 -8.62 11.11
CA VAL A 198 20.78 -8.57 11.96
C VAL A 198 22.04 -8.47 11.11
N GLU A 199 22.13 -9.24 10.03
CA GLU A 199 23.27 -9.18 9.11
C GLU A 199 23.35 -7.84 8.38
N ALA A 200 22.22 -7.29 7.92
CA ALA A 200 22.16 -5.97 7.28
C ALA A 200 22.78 -4.88 8.16
N ILE A 201 22.60 -4.99 9.48
CA ILE A 201 23.15 -4.06 10.47
C ILE A 201 24.61 -4.37 10.79
N LYS A 202 24.97 -5.63 11.04
CA LYS A 202 26.32 -6.02 11.51
C LYS A 202 27.40 -6.02 10.44
N SER A 203 27.03 -6.17 9.18
CA SER A 203 27.97 -6.26 8.06
C SER A 203 28.66 -4.93 7.70
N THR A 204 28.38 -3.85 8.42
CA THR A 204 29.02 -2.52 8.26
C THR A 204 28.84 -1.67 9.52
N ASP A 205 29.86 -0.88 9.86
CA ASP A 205 29.79 0.10 10.95
C ASP A 205 29.28 1.48 10.49
N GLU A 206 29.11 1.69 9.18
CA GLU A 206 28.65 2.98 8.63
C GLU A 206 27.11 3.09 8.72
N PRO A 207 26.55 4.08 9.45
CA PRO A 207 25.10 4.17 9.66
C PRO A 207 24.26 4.28 8.38
N LEU A 208 24.77 5.00 7.37
CA LEU A 208 24.07 5.13 6.08
C LEU A 208 24.09 3.82 5.29
N ALA A 209 25.17 3.04 5.37
CA ALA A 209 25.24 1.74 4.74
C ALA A 209 24.28 0.74 5.40
N GLN A 210 24.14 0.78 6.74
CA GLN A 210 23.14 -0.02 7.47
C GLN A 210 21.72 0.31 6.99
N ILE A 211 21.40 1.61 6.88
CA ILE A 211 20.08 2.05 6.39
C ILE A 211 19.84 1.66 4.94
N ALA A 212 20.85 1.77 4.06
CA ALA A 212 20.72 1.34 2.68
C ALA A 212 20.45 -0.18 2.57
N ARG A 213 21.18 -1.01 3.34
CA ARG A 213 20.94 -2.46 3.39
C ARG A 213 19.55 -2.80 3.96
N MET A 214 19.11 -2.13 5.03
CA MET A 214 17.75 -2.27 5.54
C MET A 214 16.69 -1.87 4.51
N ALA A 215 16.92 -0.80 3.75
CA ALA A 215 16.02 -0.38 2.67
C ALA A 215 15.93 -1.44 1.57
N GLY A 216 17.06 -2.00 1.14
CA GLY A 216 17.09 -3.10 0.18
C GLY A 216 16.38 -4.36 0.70
N LEU A 217 16.60 -4.73 1.96
CA LEU A 217 15.91 -5.85 2.61
C LEU A 217 14.39 -5.63 2.67
N VAL A 218 13.94 -4.46 3.12
CA VAL A 218 12.51 -4.09 3.16
C VAL A 218 11.86 -4.19 1.78
N HIS A 219 12.56 -3.73 0.74
CA HIS A 219 12.07 -3.84 -0.63
C HIS A 219 11.90 -5.30 -1.05
N ILE A 220 12.93 -6.13 -0.86
CA ILE A 220 12.92 -7.56 -1.22
C ILE A 220 11.84 -8.33 -0.47
N LEU A 221 11.68 -8.11 0.83
CA LEU A 221 10.66 -8.79 1.63
C LEU A 221 9.25 -8.53 1.10
N GLN A 222 8.95 -7.29 0.71
CA GLN A 222 7.66 -6.93 0.14
C GLN A 222 7.44 -7.59 -1.24
N GLU A 223 8.43 -7.54 -2.13
CA GLU A 223 8.32 -8.17 -3.45
C GLU A 223 8.20 -9.68 -3.35
N ARG A 224 8.94 -10.33 -2.44
CA ARG A 224 8.81 -11.77 -2.17
C ARG A 224 7.38 -12.12 -1.75
N THR A 225 6.78 -11.32 -0.86
CA THR A 225 5.39 -11.51 -0.46
C THR A 225 4.42 -11.30 -1.63
N PHE A 226 4.66 -10.31 -2.50
CA PHE A 226 3.82 -10.06 -3.68
C PHE A 226 3.90 -11.22 -4.68
N HIS A 227 5.11 -11.67 -5.03
CA HIS A 227 5.31 -12.81 -5.92
C HIS A 227 4.71 -14.09 -5.33
N SER A 228 4.84 -14.31 -4.01
CA SER A 228 4.16 -15.43 -3.35
C SER A 228 2.65 -15.37 -3.55
N ALA A 229 2.03 -14.20 -3.35
CA ALA A 229 0.58 -14.04 -3.54
C ALA A 229 0.16 -14.23 -5.01
N MET A 230 0.92 -13.67 -5.95
CA MET A 230 0.69 -13.86 -7.39
C MET A 230 0.76 -15.34 -7.77
N ASN A 231 1.82 -16.04 -7.35
CA ASN A 231 2.02 -17.46 -7.62
C ASN A 231 0.88 -18.32 -7.03
N SER A 232 0.48 -18.05 -5.78
CA SER A 232 -0.62 -18.77 -5.12
C SER A 232 -1.98 -18.57 -5.81
N ASN A 233 -2.20 -17.44 -6.48
CA ASN A 233 -3.43 -17.11 -7.19
C ASN A 233 -3.34 -17.32 -8.71
N ALA A 234 -2.21 -17.83 -9.22
CA ALA A 234 -1.92 -17.92 -10.65
C ALA A 234 -2.11 -16.59 -11.41
N TRP A 235 -1.80 -15.46 -10.76
CA TRP A 235 -1.74 -14.15 -11.42
C TRP A 235 -0.42 -13.99 -12.15
N ASP A 236 -0.49 -13.52 -13.40
CA ASP A 236 0.67 -13.28 -14.25
C ASP A 236 1.18 -11.83 -14.15
N GLU A 237 2.17 -11.49 -14.97
CA GLU A 237 2.81 -10.18 -15.02
C GLU A 237 1.85 -9.01 -15.34
N GLU A 238 0.62 -9.26 -15.82
CA GLU A 238 -0.35 -8.17 -16.01
C GLU A 238 -0.76 -7.53 -14.67
N HIS A 239 -0.62 -8.26 -13.56
CA HIS A 239 -0.89 -7.77 -12.22
C HIS A 239 0.28 -6.97 -11.62
N TRP A 240 1.44 -6.94 -12.28
CA TRP A 240 2.64 -6.24 -11.82
C TRP A 240 2.85 -4.91 -12.52
N PHE A 241 3.15 -3.86 -11.75
CA PHE A 241 3.35 -2.51 -12.25
C PHE A 241 4.63 -1.91 -11.66
N THR A 242 5.43 -1.27 -12.51
CA THR A 242 6.61 -0.53 -12.06
C THR A 242 6.38 0.97 -12.06
N LEU A 243 7.14 1.70 -11.24
CA LEU A 243 7.14 3.16 -11.27
C LEU A 243 7.46 3.70 -12.68
N SER A 244 8.41 3.10 -13.40
CA SER A 244 8.78 3.56 -14.74
C SER A 244 7.60 3.43 -15.72
N GLN A 245 6.91 2.28 -15.73
CA GLN A 245 5.70 2.09 -16.54
C GLN A 245 4.63 3.15 -16.22
N LEU A 246 4.41 3.44 -14.93
CA LEU A 246 3.44 4.46 -14.50
C LEU A 246 3.85 5.88 -14.88
N GLN A 247 5.13 6.19 -14.93
CA GLN A 247 5.63 7.50 -15.32
C GLN A 247 5.56 7.70 -16.84
N ASP A 248 5.94 6.67 -17.60
CA ASP A 248 6.04 6.74 -19.05
C ASP A 248 4.66 6.60 -19.71
N ASN A 249 3.80 5.71 -19.19
CA ASN A 249 2.51 5.36 -19.77
C ASN A 249 1.40 5.22 -18.71
N PRO A 250 1.06 6.29 -17.96
CA PRO A 250 0.09 6.24 -16.85
C PRO A 250 -1.30 5.77 -17.30
N GLN A 251 -1.73 6.14 -18.51
CA GLN A 251 -3.03 5.74 -19.06
C GLN A 251 -3.11 4.23 -19.29
N GLU A 252 -2.11 3.67 -19.96
CA GLU A 252 -2.05 2.23 -20.25
C GLU A 252 -2.02 1.41 -18.96
N CYS A 253 -1.22 1.86 -17.98
CA CYS A 253 -1.18 1.25 -16.66
C CYS A 253 -2.56 1.27 -15.97
N ALA A 254 -3.27 2.41 -16.00
CA ALA A 254 -4.60 2.51 -15.39
C ALA A 254 -5.63 1.61 -16.09
N LEU A 255 -5.59 1.48 -17.42
CA LEU A 255 -6.46 0.56 -18.16
C LEU A 255 -6.15 -0.90 -17.84
N ARG A 256 -4.86 -1.28 -17.77
CA ARG A 256 -4.45 -2.63 -17.39
C ARG A 256 -4.89 -2.95 -15.97
N ALA A 257 -4.63 -2.05 -15.02
CA ALA A 257 -5.07 -2.18 -13.64
C ALA A 257 -6.59 -2.34 -13.53
N ALA A 258 -7.35 -1.55 -14.30
CA ALA A 258 -8.81 -1.67 -14.36
C ALA A 258 -9.27 -3.05 -14.84
N ARG A 259 -8.61 -3.63 -15.85
CA ARG A 259 -8.90 -4.99 -16.32
C ARG A 259 -8.61 -6.04 -15.26
N CYS A 260 -7.42 -6.02 -14.64
CA CYS A 260 -7.04 -6.96 -13.58
C CYS A 260 -7.98 -6.90 -12.38
N LEU A 261 -8.41 -5.69 -12.01
CA LEU A 261 -9.35 -5.45 -10.91
C LEU A 261 -10.82 -5.57 -11.34
N GLN A 262 -11.12 -5.91 -12.60
CA GLN A 262 -12.48 -6.02 -13.14
C GLN A 262 -13.34 -4.79 -12.82
N LEU A 263 -12.82 -3.61 -13.15
CA LEU A 263 -13.49 -2.32 -13.00
C LEU A 263 -14.13 -1.92 -14.34
N ASP A 264 -15.36 -1.39 -14.29
CA ASP A 264 -16.05 -0.84 -15.46
C ASP A 264 -15.52 0.57 -15.83
N LEU A 265 -14.24 0.66 -16.18
CA LEU A 265 -13.60 1.92 -16.60
C LEU A 265 -13.38 1.90 -18.12
N ASN A 266 -13.98 2.87 -18.82
CA ASN A 266 -13.78 3.05 -20.25
C ASN A 266 -12.73 4.13 -20.59
N ASP A 267 -12.12 3.99 -21.78
CA ASP A 267 -11.04 4.87 -22.27
C ASP A 267 -11.41 6.35 -22.24
N ARG A 268 -12.63 6.70 -22.66
CA ARG A 268 -13.07 8.11 -22.74
C ARG A 268 -13.06 8.78 -21.37
N ARG A 269 -13.58 8.12 -20.35
CA ARG A 269 -13.59 8.66 -18.98
C ARG A 269 -12.18 8.77 -18.40
N LEU A 270 -11.33 7.81 -18.68
CA LEU A 270 -9.94 7.83 -18.20
C LEU A 270 -9.14 8.97 -18.85
N ILE A 271 -9.26 9.14 -20.17
CA ILE A 271 -8.61 10.24 -20.92
C ILE A 271 -9.02 11.60 -20.34
N GLN A 272 -10.33 11.83 -20.18
CA GLN A 272 -10.85 13.06 -19.60
C GLN A 272 -10.28 13.35 -18.20
N ARG A 273 -10.04 12.31 -17.38
CA ARG A 273 -9.45 12.47 -16.05
C ARG A 273 -7.97 12.76 -16.09
N ILE A 274 -7.21 12.11 -16.95
CA ILE A 274 -5.78 12.40 -17.13
C ILE A 274 -5.61 13.86 -17.57
N GLU A 275 -6.43 14.32 -18.52
CA GLU A 275 -6.47 15.71 -18.95
C GLU A 275 -6.86 16.66 -17.81
N ALA A 276 -7.94 16.37 -17.08
CA ALA A 276 -8.39 17.21 -15.97
C ALA A 276 -7.39 17.28 -14.80
N SER A 277 -6.73 16.15 -14.50
CA SER A 277 -5.65 16.08 -13.50
C SER A 277 -4.46 16.93 -13.95
N SER A 278 -4.02 16.75 -15.20
CA SER A 278 -2.93 17.55 -15.80
C SER A 278 -3.24 19.06 -15.79
N GLN A 279 -4.50 19.44 -16.02
CA GLN A 279 -4.94 20.84 -16.00
C GLN A 279 -5.04 21.42 -14.57
N ARG A 280 -5.51 20.68 -13.57
CA ARG A 280 -5.49 21.12 -12.16
C ARG A 280 -4.06 21.32 -11.67
N HIS A 281 -3.14 20.48 -12.10
CA HIS A 281 -1.71 20.60 -11.80
C HIS A 281 -1.01 21.79 -12.47
N SER A 282 -1.59 22.40 -13.51
CA SER A 282 -1.03 23.62 -14.13
C SER A 282 -1.16 24.88 -13.26
N LYS A 283 -2.07 24.87 -12.27
CA LYS A 283 -2.29 25.99 -11.34
C LYS A 283 -1.82 25.70 -9.92
N ASP A 284 -1.53 24.44 -9.60
CA ASP A 284 -1.07 23.98 -8.28
C ASP A 284 0.20 23.15 -8.46
N GLN A 285 1.34 23.86 -8.54
CA GLN A 285 2.69 23.31 -8.73
C GLN A 285 3.13 22.34 -7.61
N GLN A 286 2.31 22.11 -6.57
CA GLN A 286 2.68 21.33 -5.40
C GLN A 286 2.62 19.80 -5.58
N LEU A 287 1.90 19.28 -6.59
CA LEU A 287 1.86 17.82 -6.86
C LEU A 287 2.88 17.36 -7.92
N PHE A 288 3.39 18.29 -8.72
CA PHE A 288 4.58 18.14 -9.57
C PHE A 288 5.67 19.11 -9.09
N PHE A 289 6.25 18.86 -7.91
CA PHE A 289 7.67 19.18 -7.71
C PHE A 289 8.41 18.58 -8.91
N SER A 290 8.85 19.43 -9.85
CA SER A 290 9.12 19.07 -11.24
C SER A 290 9.96 17.80 -11.37
N ALA A 291 9.68 16.98 -12.38
CA ALA A 291 10.51 15.81 -12.69
C ALA A 291 12.00 16.19 -12.77
N GLU A 292 12.28 17.41 -13.22
CA GLU A 292 13.59 18.06 -13.22
C GLU A 292 14.16 18.26 -11.80
N HIS A 293 13.42 18.84 -10.86
CA HIS A 293 13.87 18.95 -9.45
C HIS A 293 14.09 17.58 -8.80
N ARG A 294 13.29 16.57 -9.14
CA ARG A 294 13.53 15.19 -8.67
C ARG A 294 14.81 14.63 -9.28
N ALA A 295 15.04 14.84 -10.57
CA ALA A 295 16.25 14.38 -11.25
C ALA A 295 17.50 15.06 -10.67
N THR A 296 17.47 16.36 -10.40
CA THR A 296 18.58 17.07 -9.75
C THR A 296 18.84 16.54 -8.33
N ASN A 297 17.80 16.34 -7.52
CA ASN A 297 17.96 15.79 -6.18
C ASN A 297 18.45 14.34 -6.20
N ASP A 298 17.97 13.53 -7.14
CA ASP A 298 18.41 12.14 -7.31
C ASP A 298 19.89 12.08 -7.74
N GLN A 299 20.30 12.95 -8.66
CA GLN A 299 21.70 13.10 -9.07
C GLN A 299 22.60 13.51 -7.89
N GLU A 300 22.14 14.42 -7.03
CA GLU A 300 22.90 14.84 -5.86
C GLU A 300 23.04 13.70 -4.83
N VAL A 301 21.97 12.95 -4.58
CA VAL A 301 22.02 11.76 -3.71
C VAL A 301 22.95 10.70 -4.30
N ASP A 302 22.91 10.45 -5.61
CA ASP A 302 23.82 9.51 -6.27
C ASP A 302 25.29 9.99 -6.24
N ARG A 303 25.52 11.30 -6.35
CA ARG A 303 26.85 11.89 -6.24
C ARG A 303 27.45 11.69 -4.85
N ILE A 304 26.65 11.87 -3.79
CA ILE A 304 27.12 11.78 -2.39
C ILE A 304 27.13 10.32 -1.90
N HIS A 305 26.07 9.56 -2.18
CA HIS A 305 25.80 8.25 -1.57
C HIS A 305 25.80 7.08 -2.56
N GLY A 306 26.05 7.32 -3.86
CA GLY A 306 25.93 6.27 -4.88
C GLY A 306 26.88 5.09 -4.66
N ALA A 307 28.07 5.31 -4.08
CA ALA A 307 28.97 4.20 -3.73
C ALA A 307 28.36 3.29 -2.66
N THR A 308 27.80 3.88 -1.60
CA THR A 308 27.09 3.19 -0.52
C THR A 308 25.87 2.44 -1.05
N LEU A 309 25.06 3.08 -1.92
CA LEU A 309 23.88 2.47 -2.53
C LEU A 309 24.23 1.26 -3.41
N ARG A 310 25.27 1.36 -4.25
CA ARG A 310 25.73 0.24 -5.08
C ARG A 310 26.29 -0.93 -4.26
N GLU A 311 26.98 -0.63 -3.16
CA GLU A 311 27.47 -1.67 -2.25
C GLU A 311 26.33 -2.36 -1.50
N ALA A 312 25.33 -1.61 -1.04
CA ALA A 312 24.13 -2.17 -0.44
C ALA A 312 23.36 -3.05 -1.44
N ASP A 313 23.23 -2.61 -2.70
CA ASP A 313 22.57 -3.40 -3.74
C ASP A 313 23.31 -4.70 -4.07
N ARG A 314 24.65 -4.67 -4.13
CA ARG A 314 25.47 -5.89 -4.25
C ARG A 314 25.28 -6.83 -3.08
N TRP A 315 25.27 -6.29 -1.86
CA TRP A 315 25.02 -7.07 -0.65
C TRP A 315 23.65 -7.75 -0.71
N CYS A 316 22.59 -7.03 -1.11
CA CYS A 316 21.26 -7.61 -1.27
C CYS A 316 21.24 -8.78 -2.26
N HIS A 317 21.88 -8.64 -3.43
CA HIS A 317 21.98 -9.73 -4.41
C HIS A 317 22.72 -10.96 -3.87
N ALA A 318 23.83 -10.73 -3.14
CA ALA A 318 24.67 -11.82 -2.63
C ALA A 318 24.03 -12.55 -1.45
N PHE A 319 23.28 -11.83 -0.60
CA PHE A 319 22.79 -12.35 0.67
C PHE A 319 21.44 -13.06 0.57
N ILE A 320 20.55 -12.62 -0.33
CA ILE A 320 19.15 -13.12 -0.34
C ILE A 320 18.90 -14.07 -1.52
N GLY A 321 19.79 -14.13 -2.51
CA GLY A 321 19.51 -14.84 -3.77
C GLY A 321 18.36 -14.15 -4.52
N SER A 322 18.37 -14.25 -5.84
CA SER A 322 17.27 -13.73 -6.69
C SER A 322 15.95 -14.42 -6.40
#